data_AF-A0A484G3X7-F1
#
_entry.id   AF-A0A484G3X7-F1
#
_cell.length_a   1.000
_cell.length_b   1.000
_cell.length_c   1.000
_cell.angle_alpha   90.00
_cell.angle_beta   90.00
_cell.angle_gamma   90.00
#
_symmetry.space_group_name_H-M   'P 1'
#
loop_
_entity.id
_entity.type
_entity.pdbx_description
1 polymer ?
#
loop_
_entity_poly.entity_id
_entity_poly.type
_entity_poly.pdbx_seq_one_letter_code
_entity_poly.pdbx_strand_id
1 'polypeptide(L)'
;MAPISMLLTRIVIAKVEDKHRLVSIFDETPLRPEVSGWNCVAWVEEGFDRVLQDGRTIGTSADSWKSVRDTAMWYVTKKKAEHRFDGTGTYDPTKAPT
;
A
#
# COMPACT_ATOMS: atom_id res chain seq x y z
N MET A 1 -11.23 -18.34 20.08
CA MET A 1 -10.35 -17.30 19.49
C MET A 1 -11.03 -16.85 18.21
N ALA A 2 -11.54 -15.62 18.15
CA ALA A 2 -12.18 -15.12 16.93
C ALA A 2 -11.16 -15.12 15.79
N PRO A 3 -11.51 -15.55 14.57
CA PRO A 3 -10.62 -15.44 13.42
C PRO A 3 -10.19 -13.97 13.29
N ILE A 4 -8.89 -13.70 13.32
CA ILE A 4 -8.34 -12.40 12.94
C ILE A 4 -8.65 -12.22 11.46
N SER A 5 -9.77 -11.56 11.16
CA SER A 5 -10.52 -11.77 9.93
C SER A 5 -9.89 -11.22 8.65
N MET A 6 -8.72 -10.57 8.69
CA MET A 6 -7.88 -10.33 7.50
C MET A 6 -6.42 -10.11 7.91
N LEU A 7 -5.50 -10.86 7.31
CA LEU A 7 -4.06 -10.58 7.42
C LEU A 7 -3.73 -9.28 6.66
N LEU A 8 -2.92 -8.41 7.27
CA LEU A 8 -2.43 -7.21 6.59
C LEU A 8 -1.50 -7.62 5.45
N THR A 9 -1.86 -7.24 4.22
CA THR A 9 -1.04 -7.46 3.03
C THR A 9 -0.12 -6.27 2.80
N ARG A 10 1.17 -6.53 2.56
CA ARG A 10 2.16 -5.51 2.21
C ARG A 10 2.50 -5.59 0.73
N ILE A 11 2.62 -4.44 0.08
CA ILE A 11 3.13 -4.30 -1.29
C ILE A 11 4.25 -3.27 -1.30
N VAL A 12 5.30 -3.53 -2.07
CA VAL A 12 6.40 -2.58 -2.26
C VAL A 12 6.04 -1.69 -3.45
N ILE A 13 5.97 -0.39 -3.24
CA ILE A 13 5.58 0.59 -4.27
C ILE A 13 6.73 1.50 -4.71
N ALA A 14 7.77 1.64 -3.89
CA ALA A 14 8.93 2.49 -4.19
C ALA A 14 10.16 2.09 -3.38
N LYS A 15 11.34 2.47 -3.87
CA LYS A 15 12.60 2.50 -3.14
C LYS A 15 12.87 3.92 -2.66
N VAL A 16 13.11 4.07 -1.36
CA VAL A 16 13.38 5.38 -0.73
C VAL A 16 14.87 5.70 -0.87
N GLU A 17 15.17 6.89 -1.39
CA GLU A 17 16.55 7.40 -1.52
C GLU A 17 16.84 8.46 -0.46
N ASP A 18 15.87 9.34 -0.17
CA ASP A 18 15.97 10.32 0.91
C ASP A 18 14.80 10.17 1.89
N LYS A 19 15.10 9.58 3.04
CA LYS A 19 14.11 9.36 4.10
C LYS A 19 13.65 10.66 4.77
N HIS A 20 14.53 11.65 4.93
CA HIS A 20 14.18 12.89 5.60
C HIS A 20 13.19 13.70 4.77
N ARG A 21 13.40 13.76 3.45
CA ARG A 21 12.44 14.36 2.52
C ARG A 21 11.10 13.64 2.52
N LEU A 22 11.12 12.30 2.50
CA LEU A 22 9.90 11.50 2.54
C LEU A 22 9.04 11.84 3.77
N VAL A 23 9.68 11.90 4.95
CA VAL A 23 9.00 12.26 6.20
C VAL A 23 8.45 13.68 6.12
N SER A 24 9.24 14.67 5.65
CA SER A 24 8.77 16.05 5.49
C SER A 24 7.53 16.15 4.60
N ILE A 25 7.52 15.46 3.45
CA ILE A 25 6.39 15.46 2.52
C ILE A 25 5.13 14.90 3.19
N PHE A 26 5.25 13.80 3.93
CA PHE A 26 4.13 13.21 4.64
C PHE A 26 3.65 14.08 5.81
N ASP A 27 4.54 14.64 6.61
CA ASP A 27 4.17 15.54 7.71
C ASP A 27 3.47 16.80 7.21
N GLU A 28 3.87 17.30 6.04
CA GLU A 28 3.22 18.43 5.38
C GLU A 28 1.92 18.04 4.66
N THR A 29 1.57 16.75 4.54
CA THR A 29 0.35 16.30 3.82
C THR A 29 -0.88 16.52 4.69
N PRO A 30 -1.76 17.47 4.31
CA PRO A 30 -2.83 17.91 5.19
C PRO A 30 -3.88 16.82 5.38
N LEU A 31 -4.41 16.76 6.61
CA LEU A 31 -5.63 16.00 6.91
C LEU A 31 -6.83 16.89 6.67
N ARG A 32 -7.78 16.42 5.87
CA ARG A 32 -9.01 17.15 5.52
C ARG A 32 -10.27 16.37 5.91
N PRO A 33 -10.50 16.10 7.22
CA PRO A 33 -11.64 15.30 7.69
C PRO A 33 -13.00 15.88 7.30
N GLU A 34 -13.07 17.18 6.99
CA GLU A 34 -14.25 17.88 6.51
C GLU A 34 -14.61 17.58 5.05
N VAL A 35 -13.67 17.05 4.25
CA VAL A 35 -13.92 16.70 2.86
C VAL A 35 -14.67 15.36 2.80
N SER A 36 -15.85 15.37 2.16
CA SER A 36 -16.63 14.14 1.97
C SER A 36 -15.82 13.07 1.26
N GLY A 37 -15.78 11.86 1.84
CA GLY A 37 -14.99 10.74 1.31
C GLY A 37 -13.52 10.74 1.73
N TRP A 38 -13.08 11.71 2.53
CA TRP A 38 -11.73 11.69 3.10
C TRP A 38 -11.53 10.48 4.01
N ASN A 39 -10.45 9.76 3.78
CA ASN A 39 -10.05 8.59 4.56
C ASN A 39 -8.53 8.37 4.41
N CYS A 40 -8.01 7.33 5.05
CA CYS A 40 -6.59 7.02 4.98
C CYS A 40 -6.10 6.71 3.55
N VAL A 41 -6.95 6.16 2.68
CA VAL A 41 -6.60 5.88 1.27
C VAL A 41 -6.42 7.18 0.50
N ALA A 42 -7.32 8.15 0.69
CA ALA A 42 -7.24 9.47 0.07
C ALA A 42 -6.00 10.26 0.55
N TRP A 43 -5.67 10.17 1.85
CA TRP A 43 -4.45 10.80 2.36
C TRP A 43 -3.17 10.17 1.80
N VAL A 44 -3.11 8.84 1.68
CA VAL A 44 -1.94 8.15 1.08
C VAL A 44 -1.81 8.45 -0.41
N GLU A 45 -2.93 8.53 -1.14
CA GLU A 45 -2.96 8.97 -2.54
C GLU A 45 -2.26 10.32 -2.72
N GLU A 46 -2.71 11.33 -1.97
CA GLU A 46 -2.13 12.66 -2.05
C GLU A 46 -0.67 12.70 -1.61
N GLY A 47 -0.33 12.02 -0.52
CA GLY A 47 1.05 11.93 -0.05
C GLY A 47 1.95 11.27 -1.10
N PHE A 48 1.49 10.20 -1.75
CA PHE A 48 2.25 9.52 -2.78
C PHE A 48 2.42 10.38 -4.05
N ASP A 49 1.37 11.08 -4.48
CA ASP A 49 1.46 12.00 -5.61
C ASP A 49 2.45 13.13 -5.35
N ARG A 50 2.49 13.67 -4.13
CA ARG A 50 3.50 14.67 -3.74
C ARG A 50 4.93 14.11 -3.76
N VAL A 51 5.12 12.86 -3.33
CA VAL A 51 6.42 12.18 -3.40
C VAL A 51 6.86 12.00 -4.86
N LEU A 52 5.94 11.59 -5.75
CA LEU A 52 6.22 11.48 -7.18
C LEU A 52 6.59 12.85 -7.79
N GLN A 53 5.88 13.91 -7.41
CA GLN A 53 6.14 15.27 -7.88
C GLN A 53 7.48 15.84 -7.40
N ASP A 54 7.94 15.52 -6.19
CA ASP A 54 9.26 15.97 -5.71
C ASP A 54 10.41 15.37 -6.54
N GLY A 55 10.24 14.14 -7.05
CA GLY A 55 11.19 13.50 -7.98
C GLY A 55 12.60 13.24 -7.43
N ARG A 56 12.84 13.50 -6.14
CA ARG A 56 14.16 13.35 -5.48
C ARG A 56 14.10 12.49 -4.22
N THR A 57 12.90 12.12 -3.80
CA THR A 57 12.66 11.37 -2.56
C THR A 57 12.79 9.86 -2.78
N ILE A 58 12.40 9.37 -3.96
CA ILE A 58 12.35 7.95 -4.31
C ILE A 58 13.06 7.69 -5.64
N GLY A 59 13.64 6.49 -5.74
CA GLY A 59 14.28 5.97 -6.96
C GLY A 59 13.29 5.13 -7.76
N THR A 60 13.56 3.83 -7.92
CA THR A 60 12.63 2.90 -8.58
C THR A 60 11.27 2.89 -7.88
N SER A 61 10.20 3.21 -8.60
CA SER A 61 8.85 3.30 -8.05
C SER A 61 7.76 2.94 -9.06
N ALA A 62 6.54 2.72 -8.55
CA ALA A 62 5.34 2.82 -9.35
C ALA A 62 5.20 4.24 -9.91
N ASP A 63 4.53 4.35 -11.05
CA ASP A 63 4.37 5.57 -11.85
C ASP A 63 3.15 6.42 -11.45
N SER A 64 2.18 5.81 -10.79
CA SER A 64 0.92 6.46 -10.42
C SER A 64 0.24 5.77 -9.24
N TRP A 65 -0.57 6.52 -8.49
CA TRP A 65 -1.42 5.95 -7.45
C TRP A 65 -2.39 4.89 -8.00
N LYS A 66 -2.92 5.11 -9.20
CA LYS A 66 -3.80 4.14 -9.87
C LYS A 66 -3.11 2.78 -10.05
N SER A 67 -1.86 2.78 -10.53
CA SER A 67 -1.06 1.55 -10.70
C SER A 67 -0.84 0.83 -9.36
N VAL A 68 -0.53 1.58 -8.30
CA VAL A 68 -0.40 1.04 -6.93
C VAL A 68 -1.70 0.38 -6.47
N ARG A 69 -2.82 1.09 -6.57
CA ARG A 69 -4.13 0.63 -6.10
C ARG A 69 -4.62 -0.59 -6.88
N ASP A 70 -4.53 -0.55 -8.20
CA ASP A 70 -4.95 -1.66 -9.06
C ASP A 70 -4.11 -2.91 -8.76
N THR A 71 -2.79 -2.76 -8.58
CA THR A 71 -1.90 -3.86 -8.20
C THR A 71 -2.24 -4.41 -6.81
N ALA A 72 -2.50 -3.54 -5.82
CA ALA A 72 -2.88 -3.96 -4.47
C ALA A 72 -4.17 -4.80 -4.48
N MET A 73 -5.19 -4.32 -5.18
CA MET A 73 -6.50 -4.97 -5.25
C MET A 73 -6.43 -6.30 -6.01
N TRP A 74 -5.68 -6.34 -7.11
CA TRP A 74 -5.39 -7.59 -7.83
C TRP A 74 -4.67 -8.60 -6.92
N TYR A 75 -3.61 -8.16 -6.23
CA TYR A 75 -2.79 -9.03 -5.40
C TYR A 75 -3.59 -9.64 -4.24
N VAL A 76 -4.37 -8.83 -3.53
CA VAL A 76 -5.25 -9.30 -2.45
C VAL A 76 -6.31 -10.25 -2.99
N THR A 77 -6.91 -9.95 -4.14
CA THR A 77 -7.93 -10.82 -4.76
C THR A 77 -7.35 -12.17 -5.14
N LYS A 78 -6.14 -12.20 -5.71
CA LYS A 78 -5.41 -13.43 -6.00
C LYS A 78 -5.16 -14.25 -4.73
N LYS A 79 -4.66 -13.62 -3.65
CA LYS A 79 -4.42 -14.31 -2.38
C LYS A 79 -5.68 -14.88 -1.74
N LYS A 80 -6.83 -14.20 -1.87
CA LYS A 80 -8.13 -14.71 -1.44
C LYS A 80 -8.51 -15.98 -2.21
N ALA A 81 -8.37 -15.96 -3.53
CA ALA A 81 -8.64 -17.14 -4.37
C ALA A 81 -7.69 -18.32 -4.07
N GLU A 82 -6.48 -18.02 -3.60
CA GLU A 82 -5.50 -19.02 -3.14
C GLU A 82 -5.72 -19.48 -1.69
N HIS A 83 -6.83 -19.10 -1.04
CA HIS A 83 -7.16 -19.50 0.35
C HIS A 83 -6.09 -19.12 1.38
N ARG A 84 -5.37 -18.00 1.14
CA ARG A 84 -4.26 -17.57 2.01
C ARG A 84 -4.70 -16.84 3.28
N PHE A 85 -6.00 -16.57 3.43
CA PHE A 85 -6.55 -15.82 4.56
C PHE A 85 -7.56 -16.61 5.39
N ASP A 86 -8.16 -17.67 4.83
CA ASP A 86 -9.20 -18.48 5.46
C ASP A 86 -8.67 -19.84 5.98
N GLY A 87 -7.44 -20.21 5.61
CA GLY A 87 -6.79 -21.44 6.06
C GLY A 87 -7.39 -22.71 5.44
N THR A 88 -8.21 -22.60 4.39
CA THR A 88 -8.83 -23.75 3.72
C THR A 88 -8.01 -24.29 2.55
N GLY A 89 -6.86 -23.68 2.25
CA GLY A 89 -5.94 -24.09 1.19
C GLY A 89 -4.80 -24.98 1.68
N THR A 90 -4.21 -25.74 0.75
CA THR A 90 -2.98 -26.50 1.02
C THR A 90 -1.78 -25.56 1.07
N TYR A 91 -1.06 -25.53 2.19
CA TYR A 91 0.16 -24.74 2.33
C TYR A 91 1.29 -25.30 1.45
N ASP A 92 1.82 -24.45 0.57
CA ASP A 92 3.01 -24.75 -0.24
C ASP A 92 4.25 -24.17 0.46
N PRO A 93 5.14 -25.02 1.03
CA PRO A 93 6.31 -24.57 1.77
C PRO A 93 7.38 -23.91 0.89
N THR A 94 7.28 -24.01 -0.44
CA THR A 94 8.19 -23.34 -1.38
C THR A 94 7.82 -21.88 -1.62
N LYS A 95 6.60 -21.48 -1.24
CA LYS A 95 6.12 -20.10 -1.38
C LYS A 95 6.34 -19.34 -0.07
N ALA A 96 6.80 -18.09 -0.19
CA ALA A 96 6.97 -17.24 0.97
C ALA A 96 5.63 -17.11 1.75
N PRO A 97 5.65 -17.30 3.09
CA PRO A 97 4.48 -17.09 3.94
C PRO A 97 4.16 -15.59 3.91
N THR A 98 3.08 -15.25 3.24
CA THR A 98 2.60 -13.87 3.04
C THR A 98 1.09 -13.84 2.88
#